data_AF-A0A2K1IMI1-F1
#
_entry.id   AF-A0A2K1IMI1-F1
#
_cell.length_a   1.000
_cell.length_b   1.000
_cell.length_c   1.000
_cell.angle_alpha   90.00
_cell.angle_beta   90.00
_cell.angle_gamma   90.00
#
_symmetry.space_group_name_H-M   'P 1'
#
loop_
_entity.id
_entity.type
_entity.pdbx_description
1 polymer ?
#
loop_
_entity_poly.entity_id
_entity_poly.type
_entity_poly.pdbx_seq_one_letter_code
_entity_poly.pdbx_strand_id
1 'polypeptide(L)'
;METGEKRHTVSEVEEQSNNGEEAPAPAAEAVALADFWPHSPSTPCSEALKSKFAKFLKIKKEGKSFNEDLRRRKGYRNPDYFQLAVVYGSIDQIGSCFDPQLFDPHGYDKSDYVDALDKETLPLSSSARYD
;
A
#
# COMPACT_ATOMS: atom_id res chain seq x y z
N MET A 1 -10.46 37.69 -25.72
CA MET A 1 -10.13 36.31 -26.16
C MET A 1 -9.60 35.60 -24.91
N GLU A 2 -10.47 35.17 -23.99
CA GLU A 2 -11.10 33.82 -23.95
C GLU A 2 -10.01 32.71 -23.97
N THR A 3 -9.90 31.74 -23.06
CA THR A 3 -10.70 31.14 -21.97
C THR A 3 -9.70 30.32 -21.12
N GLY A 4 -9.76 30.13 -19.80
CA GLY A 4 -10.90 29.69 -19.00
C GLY A 4 -10.93 28.16 -18.86
N GLU A 5 -9.93 27.54 -18.22
CA GLU A 5 -9.87 26.08 -18.03
C GLU A 5 -10.80 25.65 -16.87
N LYS A 6 -11.77 24.80 -17.21
CA LYS A 6 -12.97 24.54 -16.42
C LYS A 6 -12.74 23.44 -15.39
N ARG A 7 -13.20 23.70 -14.16
CA ARG A 7 -13.38 22.72 -13.09
C ARG A 7 -14.42 21.69 -13.53
N HIS A 8 -14.09 20.41 -13.38
CA HIS A 8 -15.04 19.33 -13.60
C HIS A 8 -15.91 19.17 -12.34
N THR A 9 -17.13 19.69 -12.41
CA THR A 9 -18.24 19.44 -11.48
C THR A 9 -18.89 18.12 -11.87
N VAL A 10 -18.83 17.10 -11.00
CA VAL A 10 -19.64 15.89 -11.17
C VAL A 10 -21.02 16.21 -10.60
N SER A 11 -21.99 16.29 -11.51
CA SER A 11 -23.41 16.47 -11.27
C SER A 11 -24.02 15.22 -10.61
N GLU A 12 -24.81 15.45 -9.57
CA GLU A 12 -25.77 14.50 -9.01
C GLU A 12 -26.72 14.00 -10.10
N VAL A 13 -26.92 12.69 -10.17
CA VAL A 13 -27.99 12.08 -10.96
C VAL A 13 -28.93 11.44 -9.94
N GLU A 14 -30.11 12.02 -9.80
CA GLU A 14 -31.24 11.42 -9.08
C GLU A 14 -31.72 10.17 -9.84
N GLU A 15 -31.84 9.06 -9.14
CA GLU A 15 -32.47 7.85 -9.68
C GLU A 15 -33.79 7.60 -8.96
N GLN A 16 -34.88 7.92 -9.65
CA GLN A 16 -36.24 7.66 -9.19
C GLN A 16 -36.58 6.17 -9.35
N SER A 17 -37.18 5.65 -8.29
CA SER A 17 -37.70 4.29 -8.12
C SER A 17 -38.70 3.89 -9.21
N ASN A 18 -38.54 2.68 -9.75
CA ASN A 18 -39.65 1.91 -10.31
C ASN A 18 -39.53 0.44 -9.89
N ASN A 19 -40.57 -0.06 -9.22
CA ASN A 19 -40.68 -1.42 -8.72
C ASN A 19 -41.32 -2.33 -9.76
N GLY A 20 -40.83 -3.57 -9.85
CA GLY A 20 -41.66 -4.73 -10.16
C GLY A 20 -41.17 -5.60 -11.31
N GLU A 21 -40.25 -6.53 -11.03
CA GLU A 21 -40.40 -7.93 -11.43
C GLU A 21 -39.51 -8.82 -10.55
N GLU A 22 -40.12 -9.83 -9.93
CA GLU A 22 -39.52 -10.72 -8.93
C GLU A 22 -38.62 -11.77 -9.60
N ALA A 23 -37.30 -11.59 -9.48
CA ALA A 23 -36.31 -12.61 -9.80
C ALA A 23 -35.77 -13.24 -8.50
N PRO A 24 -35.91 -14.56 -8.30
CA PRO A 24 -35.40 -15.20 -7.09
C PRO A 24 -33.88 -15.37 -7.15
N ALA A 25 -33.23 -14.90 -6.08
CA ALA A 25 -31.86 -15.17 -5.63
C ALA A 25 -30.67 -14.40 -6.26
N PRO A 26 -30.37 -13.21 -5.70
CA PRO A 26 -29.00 -12.75 -5.43
C PRO A 26 -28.61 -12.89 -3.94
N ALA A 27 -29.53 -13.38 -3.08
CA ALA A 27 -29.34 -13.37 -1.63
C ALA A 27 -28.24 -14.36 -1.15
N ALA A 28 -28.07 -15.51 -1.79
CA ALA A 28 -27.13 -16.53 -1.30
C ALA A 28 -25.65 -16.12 -1.42
N GLU A 29 -25.26 -15.41 -2.48
CA GLU A 29 -23.88 -14.90 -2.65
C GLU A 29 -23.59 -13.69 -1.75
N ALA A 30 -24.58 -12.81 -1.54
CA ALA A 30 -24.42 -11.63 -0.67
C ALA A 30 -24.19 -12.03 0.81
N VAL A 31 -24.83 -13.11 1.26
CA VAL A 31 -24.66 -13.64 2.63
C VAL A 31 -23.27 -14.28 2.80
N ALA A 32 -22.79 -15.03 1.79
CA ALA A 32 -21.47 -15.64 1.82
C ALA A 32 -20.32 -14.61 1.92
N LEU A 33 -20.47 -13.44 1.28
CA LEU A 33 -19.47 -12.38 1.37
C LEU A 33 -19.54 -11.62 2.70
N ALA A 34 -20.75 -11.43 3.24
CA ALA A 34 -20.95 -10.76 4.53
C ALA A 34 -20.35 -11.54 5.72
N ASP A 35 -20.36 -12.87 5.65
CA ASP A 35 -19.80 -13.75 6.70
C ASP A 35 -18.28 -13.90 6.62
N PHE A 36 -17.64 -13.59 5.48
CA PHE A 36 -16.19 -13.62 5.36
C PHE A 36 -15.53 -12.40 6.00
N TRP A 37 -16.17 -11.23 5.92
CA TRP A 37 -15.60 -10.00 6.45
C TRP A 37 -15.79 -9.93 7.96
N PRO A 38 -14.76 -9.55 8.75
CA PRO A 38 -14.94 -9.35 10.17
C PRO A 38 -16.07 -8.35 10.41
N HIS A 39 -17.02 -8.73 11.27
CA HIS A 39 -18.17 -7.89 11.56
C HIS A 39 -17.74 -6.51 12.05
N SER A 40 -18.47 -5.47 11.63
CA SER A 40 -18.18 -4.11 12.06
C SER A 40 -18.15 -4.07 13.59
N PRO A 41 -17.15 -3.41 14.21
CA PRO A 41 -17.08 -3.30 15.64
C PRO A 41 -18.35 -2.62 16.18
N SER A 42 -18.95 -3.23 17.20
CA SER A 42 -20.16 -2.70 17.87
C SER A 42 -19.85 -1.49 18.76
N THR A 43 -18.57 -1.30 19.12
CA THR A 43 -18.15 -0.20 19.99
C THR A 43 -18.19 1.15 19.26
N PRO A 44 -18.82 2.18 19.85
CA PRO A 44 -18.83 3.50 19.24
C PRO A 44 -17.40 4.08 19.20
N CYS A 45 -17.05 4.68 18.07
CA CYS A 45 -15.79 5.39 17.92
C CYS A 45 -15.70 6.54 18.93
N SER A 46 -14.53 6.74 19.56
CA SER A 46 -14.34 7.80 20.54
C SER A 46 -14.43 9.19 19.92
N GLU A 47 -15.01 10.16 20.65
CA GLU A 47 -15.19 11.53 20.16
C GLU A 47 -13.85 12.23 19.83
N ALA A 48 -12.80 11.93 20.60
CA ALA A 48 -11.47 12.42 20.31
C ALA A 48 -10.95 11.93 18.94
N LEU A 49 -11.26 10.70 18.55
CA LEU A 49 -10.87 10.13 17.27
C LEU A 49 -11.70 10.74 16.12
N LYS A 50 -13.02 10.84 16.30
CA LYS A 50 -13.91 11.50 15.33
C LYS A 50 -13.47 12.94 15.04
N SER A 51 -13.11 13.69 16.08
CA SER A 51 -12.61 15.07 15.95
C SER A 51 -11.31 15.14 15.15
N LYS A 52 -10.37 14.21 15.36
CA LYS A 52 -9.13 14.12 14.55
C LYS A 52 -9.43 13.86 13.09
N PHE A 53 -10.33 12.94 12.79
CA PHE A 53 -10.75 12.65 11.41
C PHE A 53 -11.46 13.84 10.77
N ALA A 54 -12.37 14.51 11.48
CA ALA A 54 -13.03 15.72 11.00
C ALA A 54 -12.02 16.82 10.65
N LYS A 55 -11.01 17.04 11.51
CA LYS A 55 -9.91 17.97 11.25
C LYS A 55 -9.11 17.58 10.01
N PHE A 56 -8.74 16.31 9.89
CA PHE A 56 -7.99 15.81 8.73
C PHE A 56 -8.78 15.98 7.42
N LEU A 57 -10.07 15.66 7.43
CA LEU A 57 -10.95 15.83 6.26
C LEU A 57 -11.09 17.31 5.87
N LYS A 58 -11.18 18.22 6.84
CA LYS A 58 -11.17 19.67 6.56
C LYS A 58 -9.89 20.09 5.84
N ILE A 59 -8.73 19.66 6.33
CA ILE A 59 -7.43 19.96 5.72
C ILE A 59 -7.31 19.37 4.31
N LYS A 60 -7.81 18.15 4.09
CA LYS A 60 -7.85 17.55 2.74
C LYS A 60 -8.75 18.33 1.78
N LYS A 61 -9.91 18.81 2.24
CA LYS A 61 -10.81 19.65 1.43
C LYS A 61 -10.19 21.00 1.07
N GLU A 62 -9.31 21.54 1.91
CA GLU A 62 -8.52 22.75 1.63
C GLU A 62 -7.42 22.53 0.57
N GLY A 63 -7.23 21.30 0.06
CA GLY A 63 -6.24 20.99 -0.97
C GLY A 63 -4.81 20.79 -0.45
N LYS A 64 -4.60 20.77 0.87
CA LYS A 64 -3.26 20.50 1.45
C LYS A 64 -2.96 19.01 1.40
N SER A 65 -1.96 18.63 0.62
CA SER A 65 -1.45 17.27 0.54
C SER A 65 -0.22 17.11 1.43
N PHE A 66 -0.39 16.44 2.58
CA PHE A 66 0.73 16.13 3.49
C PHE A 66 1.86 15.36 2.79
N ASN A 67 1.52 14.45 1.87
CA ASN A 67 2.50 13.67 1.13
C ASN A 67 3.31 14.53 0.15
N GLU A 68 2.70 15.57 -0.40
CA GLU A 68 3.41 16.52 -1.26
C GLU A 68 4.34 17.43 -0.45
N ASP A 69 3.84 17.97 0.67
CA ASP A 69 4.64 18.77 1.58
C ASP A 69 5.82 17.99 2.16
N LEU A 70 5.61 16.72 2.52
CA LEU A 70 6.67 15.82 2.99
C LEU A 70 7.72 15.60 1.90
N ARG A 71 7.31 15.28 0.67
CA ARG A 71 8.20 15.07 -0.48
C ARG A 71 9.01 16.32 -0.85
N ARG A 72 8.52 17.52 -0.54
CA ARG A 72 9.24 18.79 -0.78
C ARG A 72 10.35 19.04 0.25
N ARG A 73 10.31 18.41 1.44
CA ARG A 73 11.31 18.63 2.49
C ARG A 73 12.67 18.04 2.09
N LYS A 74 13.74 18.83 2.27
CA LYS A 74 15.11 18.42 1.94
C LYS A 74 15.53 17.13 2.64
N GLY A 75 15.18 16.96 3.92
CA GLY A 75 15.51 15.75 4.68
C GLY A 75 14.84 14.49 4.14
N TYR A 76 13.60 14.58 3.63
CA TYR A 76 12.90 13.43 3.06
C TYR A 76 13.43 13.05 1.66
N ARG A 77 13.99 14.02 0.93
CA ARG A 77 14.65 13.79 -0.37
C ARG A 77 16.07 13.22 -0.23
N ASN A 78 16.59 13.10 0.99
CA ASN A 78 17.86 12.44 1.21
C ASN A 78 17.68 10.93 0.96
N PRO A 79 18.42 10.31 0.03
CA PRO A 79 18.36 8.85 -0.15
C PRO A 79 18.59 8.07 1.15
N ASP A 80 19.37 8.62 2.10
CA ASP A 80 19.69 7.96 3.38
C ASP A 80 18.55 8.05 4.40
N TYR A 81 17.51 8.88 4.17
CA TYR A 81 16.41 9.04 5.12
C TYR A 81 15.71 7.72 5.43
N PHE A 82 15.48 6.89 4.41
CA PHE A 82 14.82 5.60 4.59
C PHE A 82 15.73 4.57 5.28
N GLN A 83 17.05 4.63 5.07
CA GLN A 83 17.99 3.78 5.81
C GLN A 83 17.91 4.05 7.32
N LEU A 84 17.84 5.32 7.72
CA LEU A 84 17.62 5.67 9.12
C LEU A 84 16.30 5.13 9.65
N ALA A 85 15.21 5.21 8.88
CA ALA A 85 13.91 4.70 9.29
C ALA A 85 13.93 3.18 9.54
N VAL A 86 14.64 2.42 8.70
CA VAL A 86 14.86 0.98 8.87
C VAL A 86 15.61 0.70 10.18
N VAL A 87 16.72 1.42 10.41
CA VAL A 87 17.56 1.23 11.60
C VAL A 87 16.80 1.57 12.89
N TYR A 88 16.10 2.71 12.92
CA TYR A 88 15.34 3.13 14.11
C TYR A 88 14.08 2.30 14.35
N GLY A 89 13.46 1.79 13.28
CA GLY A 89 12.24 0.99 13.34
C GLY A 89 12.49 -0.50 13.58
N SER A 90 13.76 -0.93 13.69
CA SER A 90 14.16 -2.35 13.73
C SER A 90 13.48 -3.17 12.64
N ILE A 91 13.37 -2.60 11.44
CA ILE A 91 12.68 -3.24 10.32
C ILE A 91 13.64 -4.23 9.68
N ASP A 92 13.19 -5.48 9.59
CA ASP A 92 13.87 -6.47 8.76
C ASP A 92 13.62 -6.16 7.27
N GLN A 93 14.67 -5.79 6.55
CA GLN A 93 14.57 -5.34 5.15
C GLN A 93 14.20 -6.44 4.18
N ILE A 94 14.52 -7.69 4.53
CA ILE A 94 14.16 -8.87 3.76
C ILE A 94 13.11 -9.72 4.48
N GLY A 95 12.54 -9.18 5.57
CA GLY A 95 11.59 -9.89 6.40
C GLY A 95 10.30 -10.22 5.66
N SER A 96 9.69 -11.33 6.08
CA SER A 96 8.41 -11.79 5.59
C SER A 96 7.34 -11.68 6.67
N CYS A 97 6.10 -11.40 6.26
CA CYS A 97 4.93 -11.51 7.14
C CYS A 97 4.43 -12.96 7.28
N PHE A 98 5.10 -13.93 6.66
CA PHE A 98 4.80 -15.36 6.80
C PHE A 98 5.49 -15.97 8.02
N ASP A 99 4.95 -17.09 8.49
CA ASP A 99 5.61 -17.88 9.52
C ASP A 99 6.97 -18.41 9.02
N PRO A 100 8.05 -18.36 9.82
CA PRO A 100 9.37 -18.86 9.43
C PRO A 100 9.38 -20.34 8.99
N GLN A 101 8.44 -21.17 9.46
CA GLN A 101 8.32 -22.55 9.01
C GLN A 101 7.84 -22.66 7.56
N LEU A 102 7.06 -21.68 7.09
CA LEU A 102 6.54 -21.65 5.73
C LEU A 102 7.52 -20.97 4.77
N PHE A 103 8.10 -19.85 5.20
CA PHE A 103 9.07 -19.10 4.41
C PHE A 103 9.98 -18.29 5.33
N ASP A 104 11.26 -18.68 5.38
CA ASP A 104 12.31 -17.94 6.08
C ASP A 104 13.23 -17.24 5.05
N PRO A 105 13.14 -15.91 4.92
CA PRO A 105 14.03 -15.13 4.06
C PRO A 105 15.51 -15.24 4.43
N HIS A 106 15.82 -15.59 5.68
CA HIS A 106 17.20 -15.74 6.17
C HIS A 106 17.69 -17.19 6.14
N GLY A 107 16.85 -18.12 5.67
CA GLY A 107 17.14 -19.56 5.65
C GLY A 107 18.05 -20.00 4.49
N TYR A 108 18.39 -19.11 3.55
CA TYR A 108 19.26 -19.43 2.41
C TYR A 108 20.70 -19.67 2.86
N ASP A 109 21.37 -20.65 2.23
CA ASP A 109 22.77 -20.92 2.51
C ASP A 109 23.66 -19.80 1.95
N LYS A 110 24.81 -19.56 2.59
CA LYS A 110 25.74 -18.51 2.18
C LYS A 110 26.29 -18.70 0.76
N SER A 111 26.30 -19.94 0.26
CA SER A 111 26.69 -20.27 -1.11
C SER A 111 25.71 -19.79 -2.17
N ASP A 112 24.42 -19.60 -1.82
CA ASP A 112 23.39 -19.18 -2.76
C ASP A 112 23.41 -17.67 -3.04
N TYR A 113 24.17 -16.89 -2.25
CA TYR A 113 24.27 -15.45 -2.44
C TYR A 113 25.20 -15.10 -3.60
N VAL A 114 24.88 -13.99 -4.27
CA VAL A 114 25.62 -13.47 -5.43
C VAL A 114 27.13 -13.39 -5.15
N ASP A 115 27.53 -12.93 -3.96
CA ASP A 115 28.94 -12.82 -3.57
C ASP A 115 29.72 -14.15 -3.55
N ALA A 116 29.02 -15.27 -3.36
CA ALA A 116 29.60 -16.61 -3.41
C ALA A 116 29.58 -17.17 -4.83
N LEU A 117 28.46 -16.99 -5.55
CA LEU A 117 28.31 -17.39 -6.95
C LEU A 117 29.31 -16.70 -7.87
N ASP A 118 29.55 -15.40 -7.67
CA ASP A 118 30.54 -14.65 -8.44
C ASP A 118 31.94 -15.24 -8.27
N LYS A 119 32.30 -15.66 -7.05
CA LYS A 119 33.62 -16.28 -6.79
C LYS A 119 33.77 -17.64 -7.45
N GLU A 120 32.69 -18.40 -7.57
CA GLU A 120 32.67 -19.70 -8.24
C GLU A 120 32.68 -19.56 -9.78
N THR A 121 31.99 -18.55 -10.32
CA THR A 121 31.84 -18.34 -11.76
C THR A 121 32.98 -17.53 -12.40
N LEU A 122 33.63 -16.63 -11.65
CA LEU A 122 34.81 -15.87 -12.09
C LEU A 122 35.94 -16.74 -12.67
N PRO A 123 36.38 -17.86 -12.05
CA PRO A 123 37.44 -18.69 -12.61
C PRO A 123 37.07 -19.31 -13.97
N LEU A 124 35.78 -19.62 -14.21
CA LEU A 124 35.30 -20.21 -15.46
C LEU A 124 35.28 -19.21 -16.64
N SER A 125 35.04 -17.92 -16.37
CA SER A 125 35.03 -16.88 -17.42
C SER A 125 36.42 -16.55 -17.98
N SER A 126 37.46 -16.73 -17.16
CA SER A 126 38.84 -16.42 -17.55
C SER A 126 39.48 -17.45 -18.49
N SER A 127 38.93 -18.67 -18.50
CA SER A 127 39.38 -19.78 -19.35
C SER A 127 38.69 -19.83 -20.72
N ALA A 128 37.68 -19.00 -20.97
CA ALA A 128 36.93 -18.94 -22.22
C ALA A 128 37.46 -17.86 -23.20
N ARG A 129 38.76 -17.55 -23.14
CA ARG A 129 39.42 -16.83 -24.25
C ARG A 129 39.72 -17.88 -25.32
N TYR A 130 38.90 -17.91 -26.36
CA TYR A 130 39.15 -18.71 -27.56
C TYR A 130 40.50 -18.31 -28.18
N ASP A 131 41.32 -19.32 -28.49
CA ASP A 131 42.46 -19.23 -29.41
C ASP A 131 42.02 -18.89 -30.84
#